data_AF-A0A9D4FYQ0-F1
#
_entry.id   AF-A0A9D4FYQ0-F1
#
_cell.length_a   1.000
_cell.length_b   1.000
_cell.length_c   1.000
_cell.angle_alpha   90.00
_cell.angle_beta   90.00
_cell.angle_gamma   90.00
#
_symmetry.space_group_name_H-M   'P 1'
#
loop_
_entity.id
_entity.type
_entity.pdbx_description
1 polymer ?
#
loop_
_entity_poly.entity_id
_entity_poly.type
_entity_poly.pdbx_seq_one_letter_code
_entity_poly.pdbx_strand_id
1 'polypeptide(L)' 'MEYAGYLVSSLSEHVSPTNYACLDTQPEVELGDAEDKNGKVMYIVVAACGSLKCPPYVQSREITCVVCSK' A
#
# COMPACT_ATOMS: atom_id res chain seq x y z
N MET A 1 13.10 2.28 14.02
CA MET A 1 12.54 2.21 12.66
C MET A 1 13.11 0.97 12.04
N GLU A 2 12.28 -0.04 11.80
CA GLU A 2 12.73 -1.30 11.19
C GLU A 2 12.65 -1.21 9.68
N TYR A 3 11.54 -0.69 9.15
CA TYR A 3 11.43 -0.39 7.73
C TYR A 3 10.42 0.73 7.45
N ALA A 4 10.55 1.32 6.26
CA ALA A 4 9.70 2.37 5.71
C ALA A 4 9.10 1.89 4.39
N GLY A 5 7.93 2.40 4.04
CA GLY A 5 7.21 1.88 2.90
C GLY A 5 6.08 2.75 2.40
N TYR A 6 5.31 2.17 1.50
CA TYR A 6 4.04 2.70 1.01
C TYR A 6 2.89 1.91 1.62
N LEU A 7 1.83 2.62 1.99
CA LEU A 7 0.60 1.99 2.43
C LEU A 7 -0.10 1.37 1.21
N VAL A 8 -0.42 0.09 1.28
CA VAL A 8 -1.10 -0.64 0.21
C VAL A 8 -2.36 -1.33 0.71
N SER A 9 -3.32 -1.57 -0.18
CA SER A 9 -4.57 -2.29 0.09
C SER A 9 -5.11 -2.97 -1.17
N SER A 10 -6.04 -3.91 -1.02
CA SER A 10 -6.78 -4.47 -2.16
C SER A 10 -7.90 -3.51 -2.59
N LEU A 11 -8.25 -3.53 -3.88
CA LEU A 11 -9.49 -2.86 -4.33
C LEU A 11 -10.72 -3.56 -3.75
N SER A 12 -11.79 -2.80 -3.55
CA SER A 12 -13.09 -3.30 -3.07
C SER A 12 -13.74 -4.32 -3.99
N GLU A 13 -13.34 -4.36 -5.26
CA GLU A 13 -13.86 -5.29 -6.27
C GLU A 13 -13.24 -6.70 -6.16
N HIS A 14 -12.12 -6.86 -5.43
CA HIS A 14 -11.51 -8.16 -5.22
C HIS A 14 -12.11 -8.87 -3.99
N VAL A 15 -12.29 -10.20 -4.09
CA VAL A 15 -12.70 -11.07 -2.97
C VAL A 15 -11.50 -11.33 -2.04
N SER A 16 -10.96 -10.24 -1.48
CA SER A 16 -9.85 -10.25 -0.53
C SER A 16 -10.14 -9.29 0.61
N PRO A 17 -9.70 -9.58 1.84
CA PRO A 17 -9.81 -8.62 2.93
C PRO A 17 -9.11 -7.30 2.56
N THR A 18 -9.82 -6.18 2.68
CA THR A 18 -9.33 -4.81 2.45
C THR A 18 -8.50 -4.32 3.64
N ASN A 19 -7.52 -5.11 4.04
CA ASN A 19 -6.59 -4.75 5.10
C ASN A 19 -5.48 -3.89 4.52
N TYR A 20 -5.03 -2.91 5.30
CA TYR A 20 -3.87 -2.11 4.95
C TYR A 20 -2.60 -2.84 5.35
N ALA A 21 -1.62 -2.87 4.45
CA ALA A 21 -0.27 -3.37 4.70
C ALA A 21 0.77 -2.28 4.41
N CYS A 22 1.93 -2.38 5.05
CA CYS A 22 3.07 -1.51 4.77
C CYS A 22 4.01 -2.24 3.81
N LEU A 23 4.03 -1.83 2.54
CA LEU A 23 4.91 -2.39 1.52
C LEU A 23 6.25 -1.69 1.57
N ASP A 24 7.34 -2.44 1.74
CA ASP A 24 8.70 -1.88 1.74
C ASP A 24 8.97 -1.07 0.46
N THR A 25 9.73 0.01 0.59
CA THR A 25 10.14 0.83 -0.57
C THR A 25 10.94 0.08 -1.63
N GLN A 26 11.55 -1.05 -1.28
CA GLN A 26 12.34 -1.91 -2.13
C GLN A 26 11.80 -3.36 -2.05
N PRO A 27 10.68 -3.65 -2.73
CA PRO A 27 10.11 -4.99 -2.73
C PRO A 27 11.03 -5.96 -3.47
N GLU A 28 11.30 -7.11 -2.85
CA GLU A 28 12.00 -8.22 -3.48
C GLU A 28 11.04 -8.96 -4.42
N VAL A 29 11.55 -9.34 -5.60
CA VAL A 29 10.78 -10.11 -6.59
C VAL A 29 11.33 -11.51 -6.64
N GLU A 30 10.51 -12.49 -6.25
CA GLU A 30 10.83 -13.90 -6.41
C GLU A 30 10.70 -14.30 -7.89
N LEU A 31 11.79 -14.83 -8.45
CA LEU A 31 11.85 -15.27 -9.85
C LEU A 31 11.26 -16.68 -9.97
N GLY A 32 10.12 -16.82 -10.64
CA GLY A 32 9.54 -18.14 -10.94
C GLY A 32 8.03 -18.19 -11.13
N ASP A 33 7.30 -17.17 -10.69
CA ASP A 33 5.82 -17.13 -10.78
C ASP A 33 5.34 -15.72 -11.20
N ALA A 34 5.81 -15.26 -12.35
CA ALA A 34 5.47 -13.94 -12.93
C ALA A 34 4.13 -13.93 -13.69
N GLU A 35 3.34 -15.00 -13.58
CA GLU A 35 2.04 -15.08 -14.21
C GLU A 35 1.02 -14.23 -13.42
N ASP A 36 0.47 -13.20 -14.07
CA ASP A 36 -0.60 -12.41 -13.48
C ASP A 36 -1.90 -13.22 -13.48
N LYS A 37 -2.17 -13.86 -12.34
CA LYS A 37 -3.39 -14.63 -12.09
C LYS A 37 -4.53 -13.78 -11.55
N ASN A 38 -4.35 -12.45 -11.42
CA ASN A 38 -5.32 -11.54 -10.80
C ASN A 38 -5.86 -12.05 -9.44
N GLY A 39 -5.01 -12.73 -8.67
CA GLY A 39 -5.37 -13.34 -7.40
C GLY A 39 -5.50 -12.30 -6.29
N LYS A 40 -4.44 -12.13 -5.50
CA LYS A 40 -4.37 -11.12 -4.44
C LYS A 40 -3.45 -9.97 -4.86
N VAL A 41 -4.02 -8.98 -5.53
CA VAL A 41 -3.31 -7.79 -5.99
C VAL A 41 -3.39 -6.70 -4.91
N MET A 42 -2.26 -6.02 -4.67
CA MET A 42 -2.18 -4.87 -3.76
C MET A 42 -1.94 -3.60 -4.57
N TYR A 43 -2.66 -2.53 -4.23
CA TYR A 43 -2.56 -1.23 -4.85
C TYR A 43 -2.07 -0.20 -3.84
N ILE A 44 -1.26 0.76 -4.30
CA ILE A 44 -0.80 1.87 -3.48
C ILE A 44 -2.00 2.75 -3.10
N VAL A 45 -2.08 3.08 -1.82
CA VAL A 45 -3.08 4.00 -1.29
C VAL A 45 -2.64 5.43 -1.57
N VAL A 46 -3.52 6.20 -2.20
CA VAL A 46 -3.34 7.62 -2.46
C VAL A 46 -4.26 8.46 -1.57
N ALA A 47 -3.77 9.63 -1.17
CA ALA A 47 -4.52 10.56 -0.36
C ALA A 47 -5.64 11.21 -1.19
N ALA A 48 -6.85 11.20 -0.66
CA ALA A 48 -7.97 11.97 -1.17
C ALA A 48 -8.33 13.06 -0.16
N CYS A 49 -8.25 14.33 -0.57
CA CYS A 49 -8.72 15.44 0.26
C CYS A 49 -10.25 15.35 0.40
N GLY A 50 -10.74 15.62 1.61
CA GLY A 50 -12.14 15.41 2.01
C GLY A 50 -12.17 14.75 3.37
N SER A 51 -12.11 13.42 3.41
CA SER A 51 -11.95 12.66 4.66
C SER A 51 -10.59 12.92 5.31
N LEU A 52 -9.54 13.13 4.52
CA LEU A 52 -8.23 13.58 5.00
C LEU A 52 -8.15 15.10 4.95
N LYS A 53 -7.58 15.69 6.02
CA LYS A 53 -7.26 17.11 6.07
C LYS A 53 -6.03 17.41 5.21
N CYS A 54 -6.18 18.37 4.30
CA CYS A 54 -5.11 18.88 3.47
C CYS A 54 -4.87 20.34 3.87
N PRO A 55 -3.73 20.70 4.50
CA PRO A 55 -2.55 19.90 4.91
C PRO A 55 -2.76 19.05 6.19
N PRO A 56 -1.91 18.02 6.48
CA PRO A 56 -0.59 17.73 5.89
C PRO A 56 -0.61 16.83 4.65
N TYR A 57 -1.74 16.21 4.34
CA TYR A 57 -1.87 15.35 3.17
C TYR A 57 -2.01 16.19 1.90
N VAL A 58 -1.49 15.68 0.79
CA VAL A 58 -1.56 16.31 -0.53
C VAL A 58 -2.45 15.45 -1.41
N GLN A 59 -3.43 16.07 -2.07
CA GLN A 59 -4.35 15.37 -2.95
C GLN A 59 -3.60 14.52 -3.99
N SER A 60 -4.07 13.30 -4.23
CA SER A 60 -3.54 12.37 -5.24
C SER A 60 -2.06 12.02 -5.03
N ARG A 61 -1.60 12.01 -3.77
CA ARG A 61 -0.24 11.61 -3.38
C ARG A 61 -0.25 10.31 -2.61
N GLU A 62 0.76 9.48 -2.82
CA GLU A 62 0.93 8.20 -2.12
C GLU A 62 1.10 8.40 -0.61
N ILE A 63 0.53 7.50 0.17
CA ILE A 63 0.68 7.49 1.63
C ILE A 63 1.86 6.61 2.02
N THR A 64 2.79 7.15 2.80
CA THR A 64 3.92 6.40 3.35
C THR A 64 3.57 5.76 4.70
N CYS A 65 4.22 4.65 5.02
CA CYS A 65 4.11 3.95 6.29
C CYS A 65 5.50 3.67 6.89
N VAL A 66 5.52 3.45 8.20
CA VAL A 66 6.73 3.08 8.94
C VAL A 66 6.38 2.03 9.98
N VAL A 67 7.22 1.02 10.12
CA VAL A 67 7.12 0.04 11.20
C VAL A 67 8.29 0.22 12.16
N CYS A 68 7.96 0.27 13.45
CA CYS A 68 8.91 0.40 14.54
C CYS A 68 8.76 -0.81 15.47
N SER A 69 9.85 -1.52 15.72
CA SER A 69 9.93 -2.40 16.88
C SER A 69 9.99 -1.62 18.18
N LYS A 70 9.65 -2.32 19.25
CA LYS A 70 9.57 -1.81 20.62
C LYS A 70 10.94 -1.84 21.31
#